data_AF-A0A4Y3PK68-F1
#
_entry.id   AF-A0A4Y3PK68-F1
#
_cell.length_a   1.000
_cell.length_b   1.000
_cell.length_c   1.000
_cell.angle_alpha   90.00
_cell.angle_beta   90.00
_cell.angle_gamma   90.00
#
_symmetry.space_group_name_H-M   'P 1'
#
loop_
_entity.id
_entity.type
_entity.pdbx_description
1 polymer ?
#
loop_
_entity_poly.entity_id
_entity_poly.type
_entity_poly.pdbx_seq_one_letter_code
_entity_poly.pdbx_strand_id
1 'polypeptide(L)' 'MGKKKGKGTGDLLKKINKKSKKKWKMSDIKSLAKGITKKDLKDDKKLGDLIKKVSKAVGVKLSDKQISSVKKQVHEKLD' A
#
# COMPACT_ATOMS: atom_id res chain seq x y z
N MET A 1 17.20 -17.94 -23.25
CA MET A 1 17.34 -17.11 -22.02
C MET A 1 16.36 -15.94 -22.07
N GLY A 2 15.47 -15.74 -21.08
CA GLY A 2 14.45 -14.69 -21.22
C GLY A 2 13.60 -14.35 -19.98
N LYS A 3 14.24 -14.21 -18.81
CA LYS A 3 13.75 -13.46 -17.63
C LYS A 3 12.35 -13.83 -17.07
N LYS A 4 12.34 -14.77 -16.12
CA LYS A 4 11.36 -14.81 -15.01
C LYS A 4 11.46 -13.50 -14.20
N LYS A 5 10.87 -12.40 -14.67
CA LYS A 5 10.69 -11.17 -13.87
C LYS A 5 9.47 -11.37 -12.97
N GLY A 6 9.68 -11.33 -11.66
CA GLY A 6 8.70 -11.65 -10.61
C GLY A 6 7.31 -11.03 -10.83
N LYS A 7 6.30 -11.90 -10.89
CA LYS A 7 4.87 -11.63 -11.16
C LYS A 7 4.09 -10.90 -10.03
N GLY A 8 4.75 -10.46 -8.95
CA GLY A 8 4.04 -9.98 -7.76
C GLY A 8 3.75 -8.47 -7.73
N THR A 9 4.78 -7.65 -7.90
CA THR A 9 4.71 -6.23 -7.51
C THR A 9 4.46 -5.30 -8.70
N GLY A 10 4.97 -5.64 -9.88
CA GLY A 10 4.79 -4.83 -11.10
C GLY A 10 3.34 -4.79 -11.58
N ASP A 11 2.60 -5.89 -11.40
CA ASP A 11 1.18 -5.99 -11.76
C ASP A 11 0.28 -5.19 -10.81
N LEU A 12 0.57 -5.22 -9.51
CA LEU A 12 -0.12 -4.37 -8.52
C LEU A 12 0.08 -2.89 -8.82
N LEU A 13 1.32 -2.47 -9.07
CA LEU A 13 1.62 -1.07 -9.40
C LEU A 13 0.95 -0.65 -10.72
N LYS A 14 0.94 -1.52 -11.75
CA LYS A 14 0.20 -1.28 -12.99
C LYS A 14 -1.29 -1.15 -12.76
N LYS A 15 -1.90 -2.02 -11.94
CA LYS A 15 -3.32 -1.95 -11.59
C LYS A 15 -3.65 -0.66 -10.83
N ILE A 16 -2.80 -0.25 -9.89
CA ILE A 16 -2.92 1.04 -9.19
C ILE A 16 -2.82 2.19 -10.19
N ASN A 17 -1.86 2.17 -11.13
CA ASN A 17 -1.70 3.22 -12.15
C ASN A 17 -2.81 3.24 -13.20
N LYS A 18 -3.52 2.13 -13.42
CA LYS A 18 -4.71 2.09 -14.27
C LYS A 18 -5.93 2.69 -13.56
N LYS A 19 -6.04 2.47 -12.24
CA LYS A 19 -7.17 2.94 -11.42
C LYS A 19 -6.98 4.37 -10.91
N SER A 20 -5.73 4.74 -10.66
CA SER A 20 -5.28 6.07 -10.31
C SER A 20 -5.06 6.88 -11.58
N LYS A 21 -5.40 8.16 -11.58
CA LYS A 21 -5.09 9.07 -12.69
C LYS A 21 -3.59 9.45 -12.75
N LYS A 22 -2.74 8.85 -11.92
CA LYS A 22 -1.32 9.21 -11.76
C LYS A 22 -0.43 7.97 -11.97
N LYS A 23 0.75 8.18 -12.58
CA LYS A 23 1.78 7.14 -12.74
C LYS A 23 2.61 7.02 -11.45
N TRP A 24 2.13 6.21 -10.50
CA TRP A 24 2.86 5.84 -9.29
C TRP A 24 4.07 5.00 -9.61
N LYS A 25 5.20 5.36 -9.00
CA LYS A 25 6.40 4.54 -8.91
C LYS A 25 6.47 3.93 -7.51
N MET A 26 7.23 2.85 -7.38
CA MET A 26 7.44 2.23 -6.07
C MET A 26 8.12 3.19 -5.08
N SER A 27 8.94 4.11 -5.58
CA SER A 27 9.53 5.20 -4.80
C SER A 27 8.49 6.14 -4.20
N ASP A 28 7.40 6.45 -4.92
CA ASP A 28 6.34 7.32 -4.41
C ASP A 28 5.60 6.64 -3.27
N ILE A 29 5.29 5.34 -3.41
CA ILE A 29 4.65 4.55 -2.35
C ILE A 29 5.56 4.45 -1.12
N LYS A 30 6.87 4.21 -1.32
CA LYS A 30 7.86 4.22 -0.23
C LYS A 30 7.96 5.58 0.46
N SER A 31 7.90 6.68 -0.30
CA SER A 31 7.90 8.04 0.25
C SER A 31 6.65 8.31 1.10
N LEU A 32 5.49 7.78 0.73
CA LEU A 32 4.26 7.92 1.53
C LEU A 32 4.35 7.15 2.86
N ALA A 33 5.05 6.02 2.87
CA ALA A 33 5.32 5.24 4.08
C ALA A 33 6.61 5.68 4.81
N LYS A 34 7.32 6.70 4.32
CA LYS A 34 8.58 7.15 4.89
C LYS A 34 8.33 7.74 6.28
N GLY A 35 9.06 7.25 7.28
CA GLY A 35 8.90 7.66 8.68
C GLY A 35 7.92 6.80 9.48
N ILE A 36 7.23 5.86 8.86
CA ILE A 36 6.43 4.84 9.58
C ILE A 36 7.37 3.71 10.00
N THR A 37 7.38 3.41 11.29
CA THR A 37 8.14 2.28 11.85
C THR A 37 7.27 1.03 11.97
N LYS A 38 7.89 -0.15 12.17
CA LYS A 38 7.14 -1.37 12.50
C LYS A 38 6.24 -1.20 13.72
N LYS A 39 6.61 -0.37 14.70
CA LYS A 39 5.76 -0.07 15.87
C LYS A 39 4.51 0.69 15.48
N ASP A 40 4.63 1.66 14.57
CA ASP A 40 3.48 2.41 14.05
C ASP A 40 2.54 1.52 13.21
N LEU A 41 3.08 0.48 12.56
CA LEU A 41 2.27 -0.52 11.87
C LEU A 41 1.57 -1.50 12.81
N LYS A 42 1.96 -1.60 14.09
CA LYS A 42 1.22 -2.35 15.11
C LYS A 42 0.13 -1.51 15.78
N ASP A 43 0.20 -0.19 15.63
CA ASP A 43 -0.81 0.73 16.14
C ASP A 43 -1.93 0.88 15.13
N ASP A 44 -3.12 0.40 15.50
CA ASP A 44 -4.29 0.33 14.61
C ASP A 44 -4.73 1.72 14.11
N LYS A 45 -4.50 2.76 14.92
CA LYS A 45 -4.83 4.15 14.58
C LYS A 45 -3.86 4.69 13.53
N LYS A 46 -2.54 4.57 13.78
CA LYS A 46 -1.49 5.01 12.86
C LYS A 46 -1.48 4.22 11.56
N LEU A 47 -1.67 2.91 11.62
CA LEU A 47 -1.81 2.07 10.43
C LEU A 47 -3.04 2.48 9.60
N GLY A 48 -4.17 2.75 10.26
CA GLY A 48 -5.37 3.25 9.59
C GLY A 48 -5.15 4.60 8.91
N ASP A 49 -4.46 5.52 9.58
CA ASP A 49 -4.15 6.84 9.04
C ASP A 49 -3.21 6.74 7.81
N LEU A 50 -2.20 5.87 7.90
CA LEU A 50 -1.31 5.57 6.78
C LEU A 50 -2.08 5.01 5.57
N ILE A 51 -2.94 4.01 5.79
CA ILE A 51 -3.74 3.41 4.72
C ILE A 51 -4.61 4.49 4.06
N LYS A 52 -5.28 5.35 4.85
CA LYS A 52 -6.09 6.47 4.32
C LYS A 52 -5.24 7.47 3.55
N LYS A 53 -4.07 7.85 4.06
CA LYS A 53 -3.15 8.79 3.41
C LYS A 53 -2.64 8.25 2.09
N VAL A 54 -2.22 6.99 2.06
CA VAL A 54 -1.80 6.30 0.83
C VAL A 54 -2.96 6.21 -0.14
N SER A 55 -4.14 5.75 0.31
CA SER A 55 -5.36 5.63 -0.50
C SER A 55 -5.73 6.95 -1.18
N LYS A 56 -5.77 8.05 -0.42
CA LYS A 56 -6.06 9.39 -0.92
C LYS A 56 -4.98 9.87 -1.90
N ALA A 57 -3.71 9.65 -1.55
CA ALA A 57 -2.60 10.01 -2.42
C ALA A 57 -2.73 9.29 -3.76
N VAL A 58 -2.95 7.97 -3.76
CA VAL A 58 -3.14 7.16 -4.97
C VAL A 58 -4.49 7.34 -5.65
N GLY A 59 -5.38 8.19 -5.15
CA GLY A 59 -6.70 8.42 -5.74
C GLY A 59 -7.60 7.18 -5.73
N VAL A 60 -7.34 6.23 -4.84
CA VAL A 60 -8.20 5.06 -4.60
C VAL A 60 -9.06 5.40 -3.39
N LYS A 61 -10.37 5.16 -3.49
CA LYS A 61 -11.27 5.25 -2.33
C LYS A 61 -11.41 3.85 -1.74
N LEU A 62 -10.88 3.65 -0.54
CA LEU A 62 -11.05 2.41 0.21
C LEU A 62 -12.26 2.53 1.13
N SER A 63 -13.12 1.51 1.11
CA SER A 63 -14.19 1.36 2.09
C SER A 63 -13.63 0.89 3.44
N ASP A 64 -14.35 1.11 4.54
CA ASP A 64 -13.91 0.72 5.89
C ASP A 64 -13.60 -0.78 6.01
N LYS A 65 -14.39 -1.63 5.32
CA LYS A 65 -14.13 -3.07 5.22
C LYS A 65 -12.79 -3.40 4.57
N GLN A 66 -12.39 -2.63 3.54
CA GLN A 66 -11.10 -2.81 2.87
C GLN A 66 -9.96 -2.30 3.75
N ILE A 67 -10.15 -1.18 4.47
CA ILE A 67 -9.16 -0.67 5.42
C ILE A 67 -8.91 -1.70 6.52
N SER A 68 -9.96 -2.28 7.10
CA SER A 68 -9.86 -3.34 8.11
C SER A 68 -9.13 -4.59 7.59
N SER A 69 -9.45 -5.03 6.37
CA SER A 69 -8.77 -6.17 5.75
C SER A 69 -7.27 -5.91 5.50
N VAL A 70 -6.90 -4.70 5.09
CA VAL A 70 -5.49 -4.32 4.91
C VAL A 70 -4.78 -4.25 6.26
N LYS A 71 -5.42 -3.72 7.30
CA LYS A 71 -4.85 -3.71 8.66
C LYS A 71 -4.49 -5.11 9.13
N LYS A 72 -5.44 -6.04 9.00
CA LYS A 72 -5.25 -7.44 9.37
C LYS A 72 -4.08 -8.08 8.60
N GLN A 73 -4.03 -7.91 7.28
CA GLN A 73 -2.94 -8.43 6.45
C GLN A 73 -1.56 -7.86 6.82
N VAL A 74 -1.51 -6.59 7.24
CA VAL A 74 -0.25 -5.97 7.69
C VAL A 74 0.16 -6.54 9.04
N HIS A 75 -0.76 -6.69 9.99
CA HIS A 75 -0.48 -7.32 11.28
C HIS A 75 -0.01 -8.77 11.12
N GLU A 76 -0.70 -9.57 10.31
CA GLU A 76 -0.32 -10.97 10.02
C GLU A 76 1.08 -11.11 9.38
N LYS A 77 1.59 -10.07 8.71
CA LYS A 77 2.94 -10.06 8.14
C LYS A 77 4.01 -9.47 9.06
N LEU A 78 3.61 -8.88 10.18
CA LEU A 78 4.50 -8.31 11.19
C LEU A 78 4.75 -9.26 12.36
N ASP A 79 3.94 -10.31 12.47
CA ASP A 79 4.12 -11.46 13.37
C ASP A 79 5.25 -12.37 12.87
#